data_AF-A0A4R3A178-F1
#
_entry.id   AF-A0A4R3A178-F1
#
_cell.length_a   1.000
_cell.length_b   1.000
_cell.length_c   1.000
_cell.angle_alpha   90.00
_cell.angle_beta   90.00
_cell.angle_gamma   90.00
#
_symmetry.space_group_name_H-M   'P 1'
#
loop_
_entity.id
_entity.type
_entity.pdbx_description
1 polymer ?
#
loop_
_entity_poly.entity_id
_entity_poly.type
_entity_poly.pdbx_seq_one_letter_code
_entity_poly.pdbx_strand_id
1 'polypeptide(L)'
;MSKMQSITVSLPMDIAEQLHEKVSSGEYATESEAVTEGLRELFAEDPAIQKWIEDDVLPTFDRLQAGTEKTFTVDEVRERLNARMEALVAKHA
;
A
#
# COMPACT_ATOMS: atom_id res chain seq x y z
N MET A 1 -15.48 0.90 24.75
CA MET A 1 -16.07 2.23 24.54
C MET A 1 -15.39 2.84 23.32
N SER A 2 -16.10 2.96 22.20
CA SER A 2 -15.53 3.59 21.00
C SER A 2 -15.33 5.08 21.27
N LYS A 3 -14.08 5.56 21.26
CA LYS A 3 -13.74 6.98 21.41
C LYS A 3 -13.91 7.66 20.05
N MET A 4 -15.00 8.40 19.85
CA MET A 4 -15.11 9.36 18.76
C MET A 4 -14.59 10.73 19.24
N GLN A 5 -13.77 11.38 18.43
CA GLN A 5 -13.26 12.73 18.68
C GLN A 5 -13.77 13.65 17.57
N SER A 6 -14.37 14.78 17.95
CA SER A 6 -14.76 15.82 16.98
C SER A 6 -13.55 16.67 16.64
N ILE A 7 -13.35 16.91 15.34
CA ILE A 7 -12.32 17.80 14.80
C ILE A 7 -13.00 18.84 13.91
N THR A 8 -12.53 20.08 13.95
CA THR A 8 -13.00 21.14 13.04
C THR A 8 -11.91 21.41 12.02
N VAL A 9 -12.26 21.26 10.74
CA VAL A 9 -11.39 21.54 9.60
C VAL A 9 -12.11 22.50 8.65
N SER A 10 -11.36 23.38 7.99
CA SER A 10 -11.90 24.24 6.95
C SER A 10 -11.70 23.56 5.59
N LEU A 11 -12.79 23.39 4.85
CA LEU A 11 -12.77 22.81 3.50
C LEU A 11 -13.03 23.92 2.47
N PRO A 12 -12.46 23.80 1.25
CA PRO A 12 -12.89 24.60 0.11
C PRO A 12 -14.40 24.47 -0.15
N MET A 13 -15.03 25.54 -0.64
CA MET A 13 -16.49 25.63 -0.83
C MET A 13 -17.03 24.53 -1.75
N ASP A 14 -16.33 24.26 -2.85
CA ASP A 14 -16.66 23.24 -3.83
C ASP A 14 -16.64 21.82 -3.25
N ILE A 15 -15.73 21.54 -2.32
CA ILE A 15 -15.64 20.25 -1.63
C ILE A 15 -16.76 20.11 -0.60
N ALA A 16 -17.08 21.18 0.12
CA ALA A 16 -18.18 21.18 1.09
C ALA A 16 -19.54 20.97 0.39
N GLU A 17 -19.74 21.58 -0.77
CA GLU A 17 -20.97 21.42 -1.57
C GLU A 17 -21.11 19.98 -2.09
N GLN A 18 -20.04 19.40 -2.63
CA GLN A 18 -20.04 17.99 -3.05
C GLN A 18 -20.37 17.03 -1.91
N LEU A 19 -19.85 17.28 -0.70
CA LEU A 19 -20.18 16.47 0.47
C LEU A 19 -21.67 16.56 0.83
N HIS A 20 -22.24 17.75 0.77
CA HIS A 20 -23.66 17.98 1.01
C HIS A 20 -24.55 17.31 -0.04
N GLU A 21 -24.17 17.37 -1.33
CA GLU A 21 -24.88 16.68 -2.41
C GLU A 21 -24.88 15.16 -2.20
N LYS A 22 -23.75 14.58 -1.78
CA LYS A 22 -23.61 13.14 -1.50
C LYS A 22 -24.46 12.67 -0.33
N VAL A 23 -24.67 13.50 0.68
CA VAL A 23 -25.60 13.20 1.79
C VAL A 23 -27.04 13.37 1.32
N SER A 24 -27.33 14.43 0.57
CA SER A 24 -28.68 14.73 0.07
C SER A 24 -29.19 13.71 -0.95
N SER A 25 -28.28 13.10 -1.72
CA SER A 25 -28.60 12.00 -2.63
C SER A 25 -28.87 10.67 -1.92
N GLY A 26 -28.55 10.58 -0.63
CA GLY A 26 -28.64 9.36 0.18
C GLY A 26 -27.48 8.39 -0.02
N GLU A 27 -26.40 8.79 -0.70
CA GLU A 27 -25.17 7.99 -0.82
C GLU A 27 -24.50 7.79 0.55
N TYR A 28 -24.61 8.79 1.43
CA TYR A 28 -24.17 8.73 2.82
C TYR A 28 -25.25 9.26 3.77
N ALA A 29 -25.31 8.74 5.00
CA ALA A 29 -26.27 9.19 6.00
C ALA A 29 -25.86 10.52 6.65
N THR A 30 -24.56 10.81 6.73
CA THR A 30 -24.02 12.07 7.28
C THR A 30 -22.72 12.49 6.59
N GLU A 31 -22.39 13.77 6.68
CA GLU A 31 -21.10 14.32 6.23
C GLU A 31 -19.93 13.67 6.97
N SER A 32 -20.11 13.37 8.27
CA SER A 32 -19.09 12.70 9.08
C SER A 32 -18.81 11.27 8.62
N GLU A 33 -19.83 10.54 8.16
CA GLU A 33 -19.67 9.21 7.58
C GLU A 33 -18.88 9.26 6.28
N ALA A 34 -19.28 10.15 5.36
CA ALA A 34 -18.60 10.35 4.09
C ALA A 34 -17.12 10.73 4.27
N VAL A 35 -16.82 11.65 5.19
CA VAL A 35 -15.43 12.02 5.51
C VAL A 35 -14.68 10.87 6.16
N THR A 36 -15.31 10.13 7.07
CA THR A 36 -14.66 8.99 7.74
C THR A 36 -14.30 7.90 6.74
N GLU A 37 -15.20 7.59 5.81
CA GLU A 37 -14.96 6.56 4.80
C GLU A 37 -13.85 6.99 3.82
N GLY A 38 -13.89 8.23 3.35
CA GLY A 38 -12.81 8.77 2.52
C GLY A 38 -11.46 8.80 3.22
N LEU A 39 -11.42 9.16 4.52
CA LEU A 39 -10.19 9.12 5.31
C LEU A 39 -9.71 7.70 5.58
N ARG A 40 -10.61 6.72 5.73
CA ARG A 40 -10.22 5.31 5.85
C ARG A 40 -9.58 4.80 4.58
N GLU A 41 -10.11 5.16 3.42
CA GLU A 41 -9.51 4.80 2.14
C GLU A 41 -8.15 5.49 1.98
N LEU A 42 -8.07 6.78 2.30
CA LEU A 42 -6.82 7.55 2.23
C LEU A 42 -5.71 6.98 3.15
N PHE A 43 -6.09 6.52 4.35
CA PHE A 43 -5.15 5.95 5.33
C PHE A 43 -5.12 4.41 5.30
N ALA A 44 -5.77 3.77 4.32
CA ALA A 44 -5.73 2.33 4.21
C ALA A 44 -4.28 1.93 3.90
N GLU A 45 -3.63 1.26 4.85
CA GLU A 45 -2.48 0.43 4.52
C GLU A 45 -2.99 -0.64 3.57
N ASP A 46 -2.35 -0.77 2.39
CA ASP A 46 -2.74 -1.78 1.43
C ASP A 46 -2.62 -3.16 2.10
N PRO A 47 -3.75 -3.83 2.37
CA PRO A 47 -3.74 -5.07 3.13
C PRO A 47 -3.04 -6.19 2.36
N ALA A 48 -2.95 -6.11 1.02
CA ALA A 48 -2.16 -7.04 0.23
C ALA A 48 -0.66 -6.80 0.42
N ILE A 49 -0.22 -5.55 0.51
CA ILE A 49 1.17 -5.21 0.83
C ILE A 49 1.53 -5.65 2.25
N GLN A 50 0.68 -5.34 3.23
CA GLN A 50 0.94 -5.73 4.62
C GLN A 50 1.01 -7.25 4.77
N LYS A 51 0.07 -7.96 4.13
CA LYS A 51 0.08 -9.43 4.11
C LYS A 51 1.35 -9.99 3.45
N TRP A 52 1.78 -9.41 2.33
CA TRP A 52 3.02 -9.81 1.66
C TRP A 52 4.26 -9.54 2.54
N ILE A 53 4.26 -8.43 3.29
CA ILE A 53 5.33 -8.14 4.24
C ILE A 53 5.38 -9.20 5.35
N GLU A 54 4.24 -9.52 5.94
CA GLU A 54 4.15 -10.49 7.03
C GLU A 54 4.50 -11.92 6.58
N ASP A 55 3.99 -12.34 5.42
CA ASP A 55 4.12 -13.72 4.95
C ASP A 55 5.46 -14.00 4.25
N ASP A 56 6.02 -13.03 3.52
CA ASP A 56 7.20 -13.25 2.67
C ASP A 56 8.43 -12.46 3.13
N VAL A 57 8.27 -11.16 3.43
CA VAL A 57 9.40 -10.28 3.70
C VAL A 57 10.00 -10.54 5.09
N LEU A 58 9.17 -10.57 6.14
CA LEU A 58 9.65 -10.80 7.51
C LEU A 58 10.36 -12.17 7.66
N PRO A 59 9.81 -13.30 7.19
CA PRO A 59 10.51 -14.58 7.29
C PRO A 59 11.82 -14.62 6.51
N THR A 60 11.89 -13.94 5.37
CA THR A 60 13.12 -13.83 4.57
C THR A 60 14.17 -12.99 5.29
N PHE A 61 13.75 -11.89 5.92
CA PHE A 61 14.63 -11.05 6.72
C PHE A 61 15.16 -11.78 7.96
N ASP A 62 14.33 -12.58 8.63
CA ASP A 62 14.76 -13.39 9.78
C ASP A 62 15.81 -14.43 9.36
N ARG A 63 15.61 -15.12 8.23
CA ARG A 63 16.60 -16.06 7.67
C ARG A 63 17.90 -15.37 7.27
N LEU A 64 17.80 -14.15 6.72
CA LEU A 64 18.94 -13.31 6.37
C LEU A 64 19.75 -12.93 7.62
N GLN A 65 19.09 -12.47 8.68
CA GLN A 65 19.75 -12.16 9.96
C GLN A 65 20.36 -13.40 10.61
N ALA A 66 19.70 -14.55 10.52
CA ALA A 66 20.23 -15.83 11.00
C ALA A 66 21.39 -16.37 10.14
N GLY A 67 21.74 -15.72 9.03
CA GLY A 67 22.79 -16.16 8.11
C GLY A 67 22.48 -17.45 7.35
N THR A 68 21.20 -17.83 7.30
CA THR A 68 20.72 -19.05 6.62
C THR A 68 20.26 -18.78 5.19
N GLU A 69 20.07 -17.52 4.84
CA GLU A 69 19.71 -17.07 3.49
C GLU A 69 20.98 -16.83 2.65
N LYS A 70 20.95 -17.18 1.36
CA LYS A 70 22.05 -16.88 0.46
C LYS A 70 22.03 -15.40 0.10
N THR A 71 23.11 -14.71 0.40
CA THR A 71 23.31 -13.32 -0.01
C THR A 71 24.19 -13.24 -1.26
N PHE A 72 24.05 -12.14 -1.99
CA PHE A 72 24.85 -11.84 -3.15
C PHE A 72 25.35 -10.40 -3.04
N THR A 73 26.58 -10.18 -3.42
CA THR A 73 27.09 -8.84 -3.70
C THR A 73 26.37 -8.25 -4.91
N VAL A 74 26.39 -6.93 -5.02
CA VAL A 74 25.77 -6.22 -6.16
C VAL A 74 26.35 -6.69 -7.50
N ASP A 75 27.65 -6.98 -7.54
CA ASP A 75 28.32 -7.42 -8.76
C ASP A 75 27.90 -8.85 -9.15
N GLU A 76 27.77 -9.77 -8.20
CA GLU A 76 27.24 -11.12 -8.45
C GLU A 76 25.79 -11.09 -8.95
N VAL A 77 24.96 -10.16 -8.44
CA VAL A 77 23.59 -9.99 -8.93
C VAL A 77 23.59 -9.54 -10.39
N ARG A 78 24.41 -8.54 -10.75
CA ARG A 78 24.52 -8.02 -12.12
C ARG A 78 25.00 -9.09 -13.09
N GLU A 79 26.05 -9.83 -12.73
CA GLU A 79 26.60 -10.90 -13.55
C GLU A 79 25.54 -11.96 -13.86
N ARG A 80 24.81 -12.42 -12.83
CA ARG A 80 23.77 -13.45 -13.00
C ARG A 80 22.60 -12.94 -13.84
N LEU A 81 22.20 -11.68 -13.68
CA LEU A 81 21.15 -11.07 -14.49
C LEU A 81 21.56 -10.99 -15.97
N ASN A 82 22.77 -10.51 -16.25
CA ASN A 82 23.29 -10.41 -17.61
C ASN A 82 23.37 -11.79 -18.29
N ALA A 83 23.94 -12.79 -17.60
CA ALA A 83 24.00 -14.15 -18.10
C ALA A 83 22.60 -14.74 -18.40
N ARG A 84 21.61 -14.43 -17.56
CA ARG A 84 20.22 -14.86 -17.79
C ARG A 84 19.61 -14.19 -19.02
N MET A 85 19.88 -12.90 -19.23
CA MET A 85 19.40 -12.13 -20.38
C MET A 85 20.02 -12.64 -21.69
N GLU A 86 21.33 -12.87 -21.72
CA GLU A 86 22.02 -13.44 -22.88
C GLU A 86 21.45 -14.81 -23.26
N ALA A 87 21.23 -15.68 -22.28
CA ALA A 87 20.61 -16.98 -22.50
C ALA A 87 19.17 -16.89 -23.02
N LEU A 88 18.40 -15.88 -22.60
CA LEU A 88 17.04 -15.64 -23.12
C LEU A 88 17.08 -15.16 -24.57
N VAL A 89 17.99 -14.25 -24.90
CA VAL A 89 18.16 -13.75 -26.27
C VAL A 89 18.61 -14.88 -27.20
N ALA A 90 19.60 -15.68 -26.80
CA ALA A 90 20.09 -16.81 -27.58
C ALA A 90 19.05 -17.92 -27.79
N LYS A 91 18.05 -18.05 -26.91
CA LYS A 91 16.96 -19.02 -27.05
C LYS A 91 15.89 -18.60 -28.08
N HIS A 92 15.83 -17.31 -28.42
CA HIS A 92 14.84 -16.76 -29.36
C HIS A 92 15.47 -16.25 -30.68
N ALA A 93 16.77 -16.51 -30.89
CA ALA A 93 17.50 -16.27 -32.13
C ALA A 93 17.64 -17.58 -32.92
#